data_AF-A0DY46-F1
#
_entry.id   AF-A0DY46-F1
#
_cell.length_a   1.000
_cell.length_b   1.000
_cell.length_c   1.000
_cell.angle_alpha   90.00
_cell.angle_beta   90.00
_cell.angle_gamma   90.00
#
_symmetry.space_group_name_H-M   'P 1'
#
loop_
_entity.id
_entity.type
_entity.pdbx_description
1 polymer ?
#
loop_
_entity_poly.entity_id
_entity_poly.type
_entity_poly.pdbx_seq_one_letter_code
_entity_poly.pdbx_strand_id
1 'polypeptide(L)'
;MEIWQKDQEKSSTDRKKIPFPINCENITQEALNELSNSTYFIQGNGPVYTVKIGRVAQTPDQITQNVLAAAYEVLPHILQEKGMSLSCLRQLNVKLSSSVSLPFYTRLSIREIEAWKIK
;
A
#
# COMPACT_ATOMS: atom_id res chain seq x y z
N MET A 1 -3.67 20.68 5.39
CA MET A 1 -4.26 19.32 5.53
C MET A 1 -5.24 19.21 6.69
N GLU A 2 -5.18 20.06 7.72
CA GLU A 2 -6.09 20.00 8.89
C GLU A 2 -7.56 20.30 8.61
N ILE A 3 -7.86 21.07 7.56
CA ILE A 3 -9.23 21.57 7.31
C ILE A 3 -10.17 20.46 6.82
N TRP A 4 -9.67 19.47 6.08
CA TRP A 4 -10.49 18.40 5.47
C TRP A 4 -10.84 17.24 6.41
N GLN A 5 -10.06 17.03 7.48
CA GLN A 5 -10.33 15.94 8.43
C GLN A 5 -11.53 16.24 9.33
N LYS A 6 -11.79 17.52 9.62
CA LYS A 6 -12.88 17.94 10.52
C LYS A 6 -14.28 17.75 9.91
N ASP A 7 -14.42 17.87 8.60
CA ASP A 7 -15.74 17.83 7.94
C ASP A 7 -16.19 16.40 7.56
N GLN A 8 -15.28 15.42 7.52
CA GLN A 8 -15.59 14.03 7.15
C GLN A 8 -16.11 13.17 8.30
N GLU A 9 -16.10 13.71 9.53
CA GLU A 9 -16.34 12.94 10.76
C GLU A 9 -17.80 12.47 10.93
N LYS A 10 -18.74 12.96 10.11
CA LYS A 10 -20.19 12.77 10.36
C LYS A 10 -20.99 11.93 9.35
N SER A 11 -20.46 11.48 8.21
CA SER A 11 -21.33 10.82 7.21
C SER A 11 -20.78 9.62 6.42
N SER A 12 -19.53 9.16 6.61
CA SER A 12 -19.03 8.04 5.78
C SER A 12 -17.93 7.18 6.40
N THR A 13 -18.08 6.77 7.65
CA THR A 13 -17.08 5.94 8.35
C THR A 13 -17.19 4.43 8.09
N ASP A 14 -18.28 3.93 7.51
CA ASP A 14 -18.46 2.48 7.27
C ASP A 14 -17.73 1.93 6.04
N ARG A 15 -17.29 2.81 5.13
CA ARG A 15 -16.42 2.43 4.01
C ARG A 15 -15.34 3.50 3.93
N LYS A 16 -14.08 3.14 4.19
CA LYS A 16 -12.91 4.03 4.09
C LYS A 16 -12.78 4.60 2.66
N LYS A 17 -13.60 5.58 2.33
CA LYS A 17 -13.52 6.40 1.12
C LYS A 17 -12.62 7.57 1.49
N ILE A 18 -11.38 7.49 1.07
CA ILE A 18 -10.41 8.54 1.34
C ILE A 18 -10.39 9.45 0.12
N PRO A 19 -10.55 10.77 0.28
CA PRO A 19 -10.49 11.69 -0.83
C PRO A 19 -9.11 11.65 -1.50
N PHE A 20 -9.10 11.73 -2.82
CA PHE A 20 -7.88 11.82 -3.61
C PHE A 20 -7.55 13.29 -3.85
N PRO A 21 -6.31 13.73 -3.59
CA PRO A 21 -5.89 15.06 -4.01
C PRO A 21 -5.84 15.12 -5.53
N ILE A 22 -6.62 16.00 -6.14
CA ILE A 22 -6.67 16.24 -7.58
C ILE A 22 -6.43 17.71 -7.85
N ASN A 23 -5.72 18.02 -8.95
CA ASN A 23 -5.63 19.40 -9.42
C ASN A 23 -6.91 19.74 -10.19
N CYS A 24 -7.70 20.67 -9.66
CA CYS A 24 -8.98 21.08 -10.25
C CYS A 24 -8.83 22.07 -11.41
N GLU A 25 -7.65 22.64 -11.65
CA GLU A 25 -7.44 23.69 -12.66
C GLU A 25 -7.51 23.16 -14.10
N ASN A 26 -7.09 21.91 -14.33
CA ASN A 26 -7.02 21.28 -15.66
C ASN A 26 -7.60 19.85 -15.64
N ILE A 27 -8.82 19.69 -15.11
CA ILE A 27 -9.43 18.36 -15.00
C ILE A 27 -10.17 17.98 -16.29
N THR A 28 -9.77 16.87 -16.90
CA THR A 28 -10.50 16.27 -18.04
C THR A 28 -11.27 15.03 -17.61
N GLN A 29 -12.26 14.63 -18.41
CA GLN A 29 -13.00 13.39 -18.15
C GLN A 29 -12.11 12.15 -18.27
N GLU A 30 -11.09 12.17 -19.14
CA GLU A 30 -10.12 11.06 -19.22
C GLU A 30 -9.34 10.92 -17.91
N ALA A 31 -8.84 12.02 -17.35
CA ALA A 31 -8.10 12.01 -16.08
C ALA A 31 -8.95 11.44 -14.93
N LEU A 32 -10.25 11.79 -14.88
CA LEU A 32 -11.18 11.22 -13.89
C LEU A 32 -11.38 9.71 -14.08
N ASN A 33 -11.45 9.24 -15.33
CA ASN A 33 -11.58 7.83 -15.63
C ASN A 33 -10.30 7.06 -15.26
N GLU A 34 -9.12 7.65 -15.48
CA GLU A 34 -7.83 7.08 -15.05
C GLU A 34 -7.71 7.00 -13.53
N LEU A 35 -8.11 8.05 -12.81
CA LEU A 35 -8.13 8.07 -11.35
C LEU A 35 -9.03 6.98 -10.76
N SER A 36 -10.14 6.66 -11.43
CA SER A 36 -11.06 5.58 -11.00
C SER A 36 -10.42 4.19 -11.03
N ASN A 37 -9.41 4.00 -11.89
CA ASN A 37 -8.65 2.77 -12.05
C ASN A 37 -7.32 2.77 -11.27
N SER A 38 -6.94 3.92 -10.73
CA SER A 38 -5.73 4.09 -9.94
C SER A 38 -5.94 3.67 -8.48
N THR A 39 -4.83 3.49 -7.76
CA THR A 39 -4.84 3.20 -6.32
C THR A 39 -4.12 4.30 -5.56
N TYR A 40 -4.50 4.49 -4.30
CA TYR A 40 -3.88 5.48 -3.43
C TYR A 40 -3.08 4.80 -2.33
N PHE A 41 -1.90 5.34 -2.07
CA PHE A 41 -1.06 4.97 -0.96
C PHE A 41 -1.06 6.07 0.09
N ILE A 42 -1.19 5.68 1.35
CA ILE A 42 -1.11 6.61 2.50
C ILE A 42 -0.08 6.05 3.47
N GLN A 43 0.96 6.84 3.70
CA GLN A 43 1.96 6.56 4.71
C GLN A 43 1.41 7.01 6.07
N GLY A 44 1.14 6.05 6.94
CA GLY A 44 0.83 6.29 8.36
C GLY A 44 2.10 6.29 9.22
N ASN A 45 1.95 6.50 10.54
CA ASN A 45 3.07 6.54 11.48
C ASN A 45 3.58 5.14 11.92
N GLY A 46 3.13 4.07 11.27
CA GLY A 46 3.39 2.69 11.68
C GLY A 46 4.29 1.97 10.68
N PRO A 47 5.00 0.90 11.11
CA PRO A 47 5.92 0.16 10.23
C PRO A 47 5.21 -0.74 9.21
N VAL A 48 3.87 -0.84 9.30
CA VAL A 48 3.05 -1.67 8.43
C VAL A 48 2.17 -0.79 7.57
N TYR A 49 2.36 -0.90 6.27
CA TYR A 49 1.58 -0.18 5.27
C TYR A 49 0.76 -1.15 4.43
N THR A 50 -0.41 -0.71 3.97
CA THR A 50 -1.30 -1.52 3.13
C THR A 50 -1.71 -0.71 1.92
N VAL A 51 -1.51 -1.27 0.73
CA VAL A 51 -1.96 -0.71 -0.54
C VAL A 51 -2.92 -1.67 -1.21
N LYS A 52 -3.99 -1.14 -1.81
CA LYS A 52 -4.93 -1.95 -2.59
C LYS A 52 -4.34 -2.16 -3.99
N ILE A 53 -4.04 -3.41 -4.32
CA ILE A 53 -3.41 -3.79 -5.60
C ILE A 53 -4.43 -4.19 -6.69
N GLY A 54 -5.68 -4.48 -6.30
CA GLY A 54 -6.66 -4.99 -7.26
C GLY A 54 -7.98 -5.45 -6.64
N ARG A 55 -8.76 -6.17 -7.44
CA ARG A 55 -10.05 -6.78 -7.11
C ARG A 55 -10.02 -8.26 -7.46
N VAL A 56 -10.84 -9.06 -6.78
CA VAL A 56 -10.92 -10.53 -6.99
C VAL A 56 -11.34 -10.91 -8.41
N ALA A 57 -12.02 -10.03 -9.13
CA ALA A 57 -12.44 -10.26 -10.51
C ALA A 57 -11.29 -10.18 -11.55
N GLN A 58 -10.10 -9.72 -11.15
CA GLN A 58 -8.93 -9.63 -12.03
C GLN A 58 -8.21 -10.98 -12.13
N THR A 59 -7.49 -11.20 -13.23
CA THR A 59 -6.74 -12.44 -13.42
C THR A 59 -5.49 -12.47 -12.53
N PRO A 60 -4.97 -13.66 -12.18
CA PRO A 60 -3.73 -13.78 -11.41
C PRO A 60 -2.56 -12.99 -12.01
N ASP A 61 -2.40 -13.03 -13.33
CA ASP A 61 -1.31 -12.32 -14.02
C ASP A 61 -1.41 -10.80 -13.86
N GLN A 62 -2.62 -10.24 -13.98
CA GLN A 62 -2.87 -8.81 -13.74
C GLN A 62 -2.53 -8.44 -12.29
N ILE A 63 -2.91 -9.28 -11.33
CA ILE A 63 -2.60 -9.05 -9.91
C ILE A 63 -1.09 -9.10 -9.68
N THR A 64 -0.37 -10.06 -10.26
CA THR A 64 1.09 -10.16 -10.12
C THR A 64 1.79 -8.92 -10.69
N GLN A 65 1.38 -8.44 -11.87
CA GLN A 65 1.90 -7.20 -12.45
C GLN A 65 1.64 -6.00 -11.54
N ASN A 66 0.42 -5.89 -10.98
CA ASN A 66 0.08 -4.81 -10.06
C ASN A 66 0.86 -4.89 -8.74
N VAL A 67 1.14 -6.09 -8.22
CA VAL A 67 1.98 -6.27 -7.02
C VAL A 67 3.40 -5.75 -7.28
N LEU A 68 3.98 -6.10 -8.43
CA LEU A 68 5.32 -5.64 -8.80
C LEU A 68 5.34 -4.12 -8.97
N ALA A 69 4.41 -3.57 -9.75
CA ALA A 69 4.30 -2.13 -9.95
C ALA A 69 4.11 -1.39 -8.60
N ALA A 70 3.21 -1.86 -7.75
CA ALA A 70 3.00 -1.27 -6.43
C ALA A 70 4.26 -1.32 -5.56
N ALA A 71 5.02 -2.43 -5.58
CA ALA A 71 6.26 -2.52 -4.82
C ALA A 71 7.31 -1.50 -5.32
N TYR A 72 7.47 -1.35 -6.64
CA TYR A 72 8.43 -0.41 -7.23
C TYR A 72 8.05 1.05 -7.01
N GLU A 73 6.76 1.39 -7.03
CA GLU A 73 6.30 2.76 -6.81
C GLU A 73 6.25 3.11 -5.32
N VAL A 74 5.79 2.21 -4.46
CA VAL A 74 5.53 2.52 -3.04
C VAL A 74 6.79 2.42 -2.17
N LEU A 75 7.66 1.42 -2.39
CA LEU A 75 8.83 1.22 -1.54
C LEU A 75 9.77 2.44 -1.52
N PRO A 76 10.08 3.11 -2.64
CA PRO A 76 10.88 4.32 -2.61
C PRO A 76 10.29 5.41 -1.71
N HIS A 77 8.97 5.61 -1.74
CA HIS A 77 8.31 6.60 -0.88
C HIS A 77 8.44 6.25 0.60
N ILE A 78 8.29 4.98 0.96
CA ILE A 78 8.49 4.52 2.34
C ILE A 78 9.95 4.73 2.74
N LEU A 79 10.89 4.32 1.91
CA LEU A 79 12.32 4.29 2.22
C LEU A 79 13.02 5.66 2.12
N GLN A 80 12.31 6.74 1.78
CA GLN A 80 12.85 8.10 1.77
C GLN A 80 13.24 8.60 3.16
N GLU A 81 12.72 8.00 4.24
CA GLU A 81 13.07 8.41 5.60
C GLU A 81 14.54 8.13 5.92
N LYS A 82 15.19 9.07 6.63
CA LYS A 82 16.62 8.96 7.00
C LYS A 82 16.89 7.67 7.76
N GLY A 83 17.89 6.92 7.29
CA GLY A 83 18.33 5.67 7.93
C GLY A 83 17.51 4.44 7.50
N MET A 84 16.51 4.59 6.65
CA MET A 84 15.81 3.47 6.03
C MET A 84 16.50 3.05 4.74
N SER A 85 16.57 1.75 4.51
CA SER A 85 17.05 1.16 3.27
C SER A 85 16.27 -0.12 3.00
N LEU A 86 16.50 -0.74 1.83
CA LEU A 86 15.92 -2.05 1.52
C LEU A 86 16.27 -3.12 2.56
N SER A 87 17.31 -2.92 3.39
CA SER A 87 17.58 -3.84 4.49
C SER A 87 16.61 -3.80 5.64
N CYS A 88 15.87 -2.72 5.77
CA CYS A 88 14.81 -2.55 6.77
C CYS A 88 13.52 -3.26 6.36
N LEU A 89 13.35 -3.63 5.08
CA LEU A 89 12.18 -4.35 4.61
C LEU A 89 12.16 -5.76 5.21
N ARG A 90 11.15 -6.04 6.02
CA ARG A 90 10.99 -7.34 6.71
C ARG A 90 10.19 -8.32 5.88
N GLN A 91 8.99 -7.93 5.46
CA GLN A 91 8.05 -8.82 4.80
C GLN A 91 7.18 -8.06 3.81
N LEU A 92 6.83 -8.73 2.72
CA LEU A 92 5.73 -8.32 1.85
C LEU A 92 4.70 -9.43 1.83
N ASN A 93 3.45 -9.03 2.05
CA ASN A 93 2.34 -9.95 2.18
C ASN A 93 1.18 -9.54 1.27
N VAL A 94 0.43 -10.53 0.78
CA VAL A 94 -0.84 -10.33 0.09
C VAL A 94 -1.96 -10.87 0.96
N LYS A 95 -3.05 -10.10 1.09
CA LYS A 95 -4.26 -10.53 1.80
C LYS A 95 -5.51 -9.97 1.16
N LEU A 96 -6.60 -10.70 1.28
CA LEU A 96 -7.96 -10.21 1.09
C LEU A 96 -8.47 -9.58 2.40
N SER A 97 -9.66 -8.99 2.36
CA SER A 97 -10.27 -8.33 3.53
C SER A 97 -10.46 -9.27 4.73
N SER A 98 -10.78 -10.54 4.49
CA SER A 98 -11.07 -11.54 5.52
C SER A 98 -10.14 -12.76 5.47
N SER A 99 -9.12 -12.77 4.60
CA SER A 99 -8.22 -13.91 4.49
C SER A 99 -7.03 -13.78 5.42
N VAL A 100 -6.39 -14.92 5.67
CA VAL A 100 -5.03 -14.94 6.21
C VAL A 100 -4.06 -14.22 5.25
N SER A 101 -3.03 -13.63 5.83
CA SER A 101 -2.00 -12.89 5.11
C SER A 101 -0.95 -13.85 4.59
N LEU A 102 -0.77 -13.91 3.27
CA LEU A 102 0.19 -14.77 2.60
C LEU A 102 1.51 -14.01 2.37
N PRO A 103 2.62 -14.38 3.04
CA PRO A 103 3.92 -13.80 2.76
C PRO A 103 4.47 -14.32 1.42
N PHE A 104 4.94 -13.42 0.56
CA PHE A 104 5.67 -13.78 -0.66
C PHE A 104 7.12 -13.27 -0.65
N TYR A 105 7.43 -12.36 0.27
CA TYR A 105 8.80 -11.96 0.57
C TYR A 105 8.98 -11.96 2.09
N THR A 106 10.05 -12.58 2.57
CA THR A 106 10.45 -12.52 3.98
C THR A 106 11.95 -12.43 4.06
N ARG A 107 12.43 -11.44 4.81
CA ARG A 107 13.83 -11.26 5.13
C ARG A 107 14.04 -11.62 6.60
N LEU A 108 14.86 -12.64 6.84
CA LEU A 108 15.28 -12.99 8.19
C LEU A 108 16.35 -12.02 8.69
N SER A 109 16.31 -11.74 9.99
CA SER A 109 17.36 -11.06 10.74
C SER A 109 18.50 -12.02 11.03
N ILE A 110 19.68 -11.47 11.32
CA ILE A 110 20.86 -12.26 11.70
C ILE A 110 20.53 -13.16 12.90
N ARG A 111 19.84 -12.62 13.91
CA ARG A 111 19.41 -13.37 15.10
C ARG A 111 18.47 -14.54 14.77
N GLU A 112 17.53 -14.35 13.84
CA GLU A 112 16.62 -15.42 13.42
C GLU A 112 17.37 -16.51 12.64
N ILE A 113 18.34 -16.13 11.80
CA ILE A 113 19.20 -17.08 11.08
C ILE A 113 20.04 -17.89 12.07
N GLU A 114 20.64 -17.23 13.07
CA GLU A 114 21.42 -17.88 14.12
C GLU A 114 20.57 -18.85 14.94
N ALA A 115 19.37 -18.45 15.36
CA ALA A 115 18.45 -19.31 16.09
C ALA A 115 18.04 -20.56 15.28
N TRP A 116 17.93 -20.44 13.95
CA TRP A 116 17.58 -21.55 13.08
C TRP A 116 18.73 -22.56 12.91
N LYS A 117 19.99 -22.11 12.99
CA LYS A 117 21.18 -22.96 12.86
C LYS A 117 21.50 -23.81 14.09
N ILE A 118 20.86 -23.54 15.23
CA ILE A 118 21.08 -24.24 16.50
C ILE A 118 20.15 -25.47 16.64
N LYS A 119 19.27 -25.72 15.66
CA LYS A 119 18.48 -26.95 15.54
C LYS A 119 19.16 -27.94 14.60
#